data_AF-A0A974PJ48-F1
#
_entry.id   AF-A0A974PJ48-F1
#
_cell.length_a   1.000
_cell.length_b   1.000
_cell.length_c   1.000
_cell.angle_alpha   90.00
_cell.angle_beta   90.00
_cell.angle_gamma   90.00
#
_symmetry.space_group_name_H-M   'P 1'
#
loop_
_entity.id
_entity.type
_entity.pdbx_description
1 polymer ?
#
loop_
_entity_poly.entity_id
_entity_poly.type
_entity_poly.pdbx_seq_one_letter_code
_entity_poly.pdbx_strand_id
1 'polypeptide(L)'
;MSRLRLLDNNPMVIENNYFSIQYSFLLEENLNDHSLFQILKEKRGIQISKSKRTIEICRATMQEASYLQVSKNSPLLLVHGVVYGNNDKIVYVGNQIINGEKYKLHV
;
A
#
# COMPACT_ATOMS: atom_id res chain seq x y z
N MET A 1 0.64 9.20 2.58
CA MET A 1 -0.61 8.64 3.15
C MET A 1 -0.32 7.26 3.67
N SER A 2 -0.76 6.94 4.88
CA SER A 2 -0.47 5.69 5.57
C SER A 2 -1.77 4.99 5.98
N ARG A 3 -1.85 3.67 5.78
CA ARG A 3 -3.05 2.86 6.03
C ARG A 3 -2.68 1.52 6.66
N LEU A 4 -3.53 1.04 7.56
CA LEU A 4 -3.51 -0.35 8.03
C LEU A 4 -4.65 -1.11 7.32
N ARG A 5 -4.33 -2.18 6.60
CA ARG A 5 -5.32 -3.01 5.90
C ARG A 5 -5.58 -4.27 6.70
N LEU A 6 -6.86 -4.56 6.91
CA LEU A 6 -7.33 -5.70 7.68
C LEU A 6 -7.92 -6.76 6.74
N LEU A 7 -7.78 -8.03 7.11
CA LEU A 7 -8.48 -9.17 6.54
C LEU A 7 -9.25 -9.84 7.67
N ASP A 8 -10.58 -9.88 7.58
CA ASP A 8 -11.46 -10.42 8.65
C ASP A 8 -11.09 -9.87 10.04
N ASN A 9 -10.94 -8.55 10.14
CA ASN A 9 -10.50 -7.81 11.34
C ASN A 9 -9.07 -8.09 11.83
N ASN A 10 -8.27 -8.89 11.11
CA ASN A 10 -6.86 -9.11 11.43
C ASN A 10 -5.98 -8.13 10.65
N PRO A 11 -5.05 -7.40 11.30
CA PRO A 11 -4.15 -6.49 10.59
C PRO A 11 -3.14 -7.27 9.74
N MET A 12 -3.06 -6.95 8.45
CA MET A 12 -2.29 -7.73 7.48
C MET A 12 -1.21 -6.90 6.78
N VAL A 13 -1.51 -5.63 6.46
CA VAL A 13 -0.61 -4.79 5.67
C VAL A 13 -0.56 -3.37 6.23
N ILE A 14 0.64 -2.87 6.46
CA ILE A 14 0.89 -1.44 6.60
C ILE A 14 1.25 -0.92 5.21
N GLU A 15 0.43 -0.02 4.67
CA GLU A 15 0.59 0.57 3.36
C GLU A 15 0.97 2.05 3.50
N ASN A 16 2.05 2.46 2.85
CA ASN A 16 2.52 3.84 2.78
C ASN A 16 2.66 4.25 1.32
N ASN A 17 1.80 5.16 0.87
CA ASN A 17 1.82 5.68 -0.49
C ASN A 17 2.24 7.15 -0.48
N TYR A 18 3.20 7.49 -1.32
CA TYR A 18 3.77 8.82 -1.49
C TYR A 18 3.32 9.38 -2.84
N PHE A 19 2.45 10.38 -2.77
CA PHE A 19 1.90 11.08 -3.92
C PHE A 19 2.51 12.49 -4.03
N SER A 20 2.58 13.03 -5.25
CA SER A 20 2.83 14.45 -5.43
C SER A 20 1.64 15.29 -4.95
N ILE A 21 1.88 16.58 -4.68
CA ILE A 21 0.89 17.48 -4.10
C ILE A 21 -0.40 17.62 -4.93
N GLN A 22 -0.35 17.38 -6.24
CA GLN A 22 -1.54 17.41 -7.12
C GLN A 22 -2.61 16.37 -6.73
N TYR A 23 -2.24 15.37 -5.94
CA TYR A 23 -3.13 14.33 -5.41
C TYR A 23 -3.61 14.62 -3.98
N SER A 24 -3.39 15.83 -3.45
CA SER A 24 -3.79 16.21 -2.08
C SER A 24 -5.27 15.99 -1.79
N PHE A 25 -6.14 16.06 -2.81
CA PHE A 25 -7.57 15.77 -2.68
C PHE A 25 -7.86 14.38 -2.07
N LEU A 26 -6.94 13.41 -2.23
CA LEU A 26 -7.06 12.08 -1.62
C LEU A 26 -7.11 12.11 -0.08
N LEU A 27 -6.63 13.19 0.55
CA LEU A 27 -6.70 13.36 2.01
C LEU A 27 -8.13 13.62 2.51
N GLU A 28 -9.02 14.08 1.62
CA GLU A 28 -10.42 14.39 1.93
C GLU A 28 -11.36 13.24 1.57
N GLU A 29 -10.86 12.20 0.87
CA GLU A 29 -11.66 11.07 0.40
C GLU A 29 -11.74 9.96 1.45
N ASN A 30 -12.91 9.29 1.54
CA ASN A 30 -13.04 8.10 2.36
C ASN A 30 -12.41 6.89 1.64
N LEU A 31 -11.33 6.35 2.20
CA LEU A 31 -10.58 5.21 1.65
C LEU A 31 -10.79 3.90 2.42
N ASN A 32 -11.68 3.88 3.42
CA ASN A 32 -11.98 2.70 4.21
C ASN A 32 -12.83 1.71 3.40
N ASP A 33 -13.84 2.21 2.69
CA ASP A 33 -14.79 1.39 1.93
C ASP A 33 -14.67 1.55 0.41
N HIS A 34 -13.77 2.43 -0.05
CA HIS A 34 -13.56 2.71 -1.46
C HIS A 34 -12.16 2.36 -1.94
N SER A 35 -12.07 1.86 -3.17
CA SER A 35 -10.81 1.62 -3.84
C SER A 35 -10.13 2.94 -4.17
N LEU A 36 -8.88 3.11 -3.72
CA LEU A 36 -8.01 4.23 -4.11
C LEU A 36 -7.97 4.41 -5.65
N PHE A 37 -7.91 3.31 -6.39
CA PHE A 37 -7.84 3.35 -7.85
C PHE A 37 -9.15 3.79 -8.48
N GLN A 38 -10.28 3.44 -7.87
CA GLN A 38 -11.59 3.91 -8.32
C GLN A 38 -11.72 5.43 -8.13
N ILE A 39 -11.33 5.94 -6.96
CA ILE A 39 -11.33 7.39 -6.69
C ILE A 39 -10.44 8.15 -7.67
N LEU A 40 -9.23 7.65 -7.93
CA LEU A 40 -8.31 8.25 -8.93
C LEU A 40 -8.93 8.29 -10.34
N LYS A 41 -9.65 7.23 -10.73
CA LYS A 41 -10.33 7.16 -12.01
C LYS A 41 -11.52 8.12 -12.09
N GLU A 42 -12.38 8.13 -11.09
CA GLU A 42 -13.62 8.92 -11.08
C GLU A 42 -13.35 10.42 -10.92
N LYS A 43 -12.44 10.82 -10.02
CA LYS A 43 -12.18 12.23 -9.72
C LYS A 43 -11.20 12.89 -10.67
N ARG A 44 -10.27 12.12 -11.27
CA ARG A 44 -9.16 12.66 -12.07
C ARG A 44 -8.97 11.98 -13.42
N GLY A 45 -9.79 10.98 -13.79
CA GLY A 45 -9.62 10.23 -15.04
C GLY A 45 -8.35 9.37 -15.07
N ILE A 46 -7.72 9.13 -13.92
CA ILE A 46 -6.44 8.43 -13.83
C ILE A 46 -6.68 6.93 -13.72
N GLN A 47 -6.30 6.19 -14.75
CA GLN A 47 -6.35 4.75 -14.78
C GLN A 47 -4.95 4.18 -14.52
N ILE A 48 -4.82 3.39 -13.46
CA ILE A 48 -3.60 2.65 -13.17
C ILE A 48 -3.37 1.62 -14.28
N SER A 49 -2.17 1.64 -14.86
CA SER A 49 -1.81 0.82 -16.02
C SER A 49 -0.83 -0.29 -15.67
N LYS A 50 0.21 0.02 -14.90
CA LYS A 50 1.25 -0.93 -14.50
C LYS A 50 1.92 -0.51 -13.18
N SER A 51 2.64 -1.45 -12.58
CA SER A 51 3.54 -1.15 -11.47
C SER A 51 4.82 -1.95 -11.60
N LYS A 52 5.95 -1.34 -11.20
CA LYS A 52 7.23 -2.02 -11.04
C LYS A 52 7.51 -2.14 -9.56
N ARG A 53 7.64 -3.36 -9.05
CA ARG A 53 7.77 -3.65 -7.61
C ARG A 53 8.94 -4.59 -7.34
N THR A 54 9.58 -4.41 -6.18
CA THR A 54 10.47 -5.39 -5.56
C THR A 54 9.76 -6.06 -4.41
N ILE A 55 10.18 -7.28 -4.08
CA ILE A 55 9.71 -8.04 -2.93
C ILE A 55 10.93 -8.50 -2.16
N GLU A 56 10.99 -8.14 -0.88
CA GLU A 56 12.14 -8.34 -0.02
C GLU A 56 11.68 -8.83 1.35
N ILE A 57 12.57 -9.46 2.12
CA ILE A 57 12.32 -9.77 3.53
C ILE A 57 12.80 -8.60 4.38
N CYS A 58 11.96 -8.13 5.30
CA CYS A 58 12.34 -7.17 6.33
C CYS A 58 12.04 -7.73 7.73
N ARG A 59 12.44 -6.97 8.76
CA ARG A 59 12.21 -7.30 10.17
C ARG A 59 11.33 -6.24 10.78
N ALA A 60 10.25 -6.67 11.44
CA ALA A 60 9.29 -5.77 12.07
C ALA A 60 9.98 -4.83 13.06
N THR A 61 9.87 -3.52 12.83
CA THR A 61 10.17 -2.52 13.87
C THR A 61 9.17 -2.66 15.02
N MET A 62 9.46 -2.01 16.16
CA MET A 62 8.54 -2.04 17.30
C MET A 62 7.15 -1.45 16.96
N GLN A 63 7.11 -0.41 16.12
CA GLN A 63 5.86 0.21 15.70
C GLN A 63 5.07 -0.67 14.74
N GLU A 64 5.73 -1.23 13.72
CA GLU A 64 5.09 -2.13 12.76
C GLU A 64 4.60 -3.42 13.43
N ALA A 65 5.38 -3.95 14.38
CA ALA A 65 5.00 -5.11 15.18
C ALA A 65 3.71 -4.86 15.98
N SER A 66 3.59 -3.67 16.58
CA SER A 66 2.38 -3.26 17.30
C SER A 66 1.16 -3.19 16.36
N TYR A 67 1.30 -2.55 15.19
CA TYR A 67 0.19 -2.43 14.24
C TYR A 67 -0.23 -3.78 13.63
N LEU A 68 0.72 -4.64 13.30
CA LEU A 68 0.46 -5.95 12.69
C LEU A 68 0.19 -7.06 13.71
N GLN A 69 0.24 -6.74 15.02
CA GLN A 69 0.04 -7.69 16.11
C GLN A 69 0.99 -8.91 16.00
N VAL A 70 2.26 -8.63 15.72
CA VAL A 70 3.34 -9.61 15.66
C VAL A 70 4.43 -9.25 16.68
N SER A 71 5.41 -10.13 16.85
CA SER A 71 6.57 -9.83 17.69
C SER A 71 7.54 -8.88 16.99
N LYS A 72 8.27 -8.08 17.77
CA LYS A 72 9.42 -7.31 17.25
C LYS A 72 10.39 -8.26 16.55
N ASN A 73 10.99 -7.82 15.44
CA ASN A 73 11.88 -8.60 14.58
C ASN A 73 11.24 -9.82 13.88
N SER A 74 9.91 -10.00 13.95
CA SER A 74 9.22 -10.98 13.10
C SER A 74 9.56 -10.74 11.63
N PRO A 75 9.80 -11.80 10.83
CA PRO A 75 10.02 -11.66 9.40
C PRO A 75 8.74 -11.17 8.72
N LEU A 76 8.86 -10.14 7.89
CA LEU A 76 7.77 -9.57 7.12
C LEU A 76 8.18 -9.46 5.65
N LEU A 77 7.22 -9.32 4.75
CA LEU A 77 7.47 -8.99 3.36
C LEU A 77 7.44 -7.47 3.19
N LEU A 78 8.49 -6.91 2.61
CA LEU A 78 8.51 -5.53 2.10
C LEU A 78 8.24 -5.57 0.61
N VAL A 79 7.15 -4.94 0.18
CA VAL A 79 6.86 -4.70 -1.23
C VAL A 79 6.97 -3.21 -1.47
N HIS A 80 7.95 -2.80 -2.27
CA HIS A 80 8.16 -1.40 -2.63
C HIS A 80 8.14 -1.23 -4.14
N GLY A 81 7.56 -0.13 -4.63
CA GLY A 81 7.58 0.13 -6.05
C GLY A 81 6.91 1.40 -6.51
N VAL A 82 6.96 1.59 -7.83
CA VAL A 82 6.37 2.73 -8.52
C VAL A 82 5.11 2.27 -9.25
N VAL A 83 4.05 3.06 -9.11
CA VAL A 83 2.76 2.82 -9.78
C VAL A 83 2.55 3.87 -10.87
N TYR A 84 2.22 3.39 -12.06
CA TYR A 84 2.05 4.21 -13.27
C TYR A 84 0.58 4.25 -13.68
N GLY A 85 0.17 5.41 -14.18
CA GLY A 85 -1.16 5.67 -14.71
C GLY A 85 -1.16 5.78 -16.23
N ASN A 86 -2.04 6.64 -16.76
CA ASN A 86 -2.11 6.95 -18.18
C ASN A 86 -0.77 7.49 -18.70
N ASN A 87 -0.41 7.10 -19.93
CA ASN A 87 0.78 7.55 -20.65
C ASN A 87 2.07 7.39 -19.82
N ASP A 88 2.17 6.30 -19.04
CA ASP A 88 3.30 5.98 -18.17
C ASP A 88 3.69 7.09 -17.17
N LYS A 89 2.73 7.96 -16.81
CA LYS A 89 2.95 8.95 -15.75
C LYS A 89 2.95 8.27 -14.39
N ILE A 90 3.92 8.63 -13.55
CA ILE A 90 3.99 8.17 -12.16
C ILE A 90 2.81 8.74 -11.38
N VAL A 91 2.07 7.88 -10.69
CA VAL A 91 0.98 8.27 -9.81
C VAL A 91 1.49 8.34 -8.38
N TYR A 92 2.15 7.29 -7.90
CA TYR A 92 2.75 7.24 -6.57
C TYR A 92 3.88 6.23 -6.46
N VAL A 93 4.71 6.41 -5.43
CA VAL A 93 5.62 5.39 -4.92
C VAL A 93 4.98 4.76 -3.69
N GLY A 94 4.96 3.44 -3.59
CA GLY A 94 4.26 2.71 -2.54
C GLY A 94 5.18 1.73 -1.82
N ASN A 95 5.08 1.72 -0.49
CA ASN A 95 5.68 0.72 0.40
C ASN A 95 4.55 -0.07 1.07
N GLN A 96 4.70 -1.38 1.13
CA GLN A 96 3.79 -2.27 1.85
C GLN A 96 4.62 -3.20 2.72
N ILE A 97 4.34 -3.18 4.03
CA ILE A 97 4.87 -4.15 5.00
C ILE A 97 3.76 -5.15 5.26
N ILE A 98 3.98 -6.40 4.87
CA ILE A 98 2.95 -7.44 4.83
C ILE A 98 3.33 -8.55 5.80
N ASN A 99 2.35 -9.01 6.58
CA ASN A 99 2.48 -10.25 7.34
C ASN A 99 2.57 -11.45 6.37
N GLY A 100 3.80 -11.92 6.13
CA GLY A 100 4.11 -12.96 5.15
C GLY A 100 3.65 -14.37 5.54
N GLU A 101 3.44 -14.65 6.83
CA GLU A 101 3.00 -15.98 7.29
C GLU A 101 1.58 -16.31 6.83
N LYS A 102 0.77 -15.29 6.59
CA LYS A 102 -0.63 -15.38 6.17
C LYS A 102 -0.86 -14.87 4.74
N TYR A 103 0.20 -14.60 3.99
CA TYR A 103 0.12 -14.02 2.64
C TYR A 103 0.66 -15.00 1.59
N LYS A 104 -0.08 -15.17 0.50
CA LYS A 104 0.37 -15.93 -0.67
C LYS A 104 0.35 -15.02 -1.88
N LEU A 105 1.44 -14.99 -2.62
CA LEU A 105 1.52 -14.32 -3.91
C LEU A 105 1.38 -15.36 -5.02
N HIS A 106 0.47 -15.10 -5.95
CA HIS A 106 0.34 -15.86 -7.20
C HIS A 106 0.80 -14.94 -8.34
N VAL A 107 1.71 -15.45 -9.18
CA VAL A 107 2.29 -14.75 -10.34
C VAL A 107 1.91 -15.44 -11.64
#